data_AF-A0AA42SG36-F1
#
_entry.id   AF-A0AA42SG36-F1
#
_cell.length_a   1.000
_cell.length_b   1.000
_cell.length_c   1.000
_cell.angle_alpha   90.00
_cell.angle_beta   90.00
_cell.angle_gamma   90.00
#
_symmetry.space_group_name_H-M   'P 1'
#
loop_
_entity.id
_entity.type
_entity.pdbx_description
1 polymer ?
#
loop_
_entity_poly.entity_id
_entity_poly.type
_entity_poly.pdbx_seq_one_letter_code
_entity_poly.pdbx_strand_id
1 'polypeptide(L)'
;SEQFTKYHIEQVSDFKSKYSIRLYELLIKWLNVAKTEKYSINDLRSKLGLDATEYSTMSNFKSNVLDRAVSEINKHTNITVDYDQFKKGRVITDIQFRIKSKAIPAQHELTKTSQVTFHQMTDAQINMFGNQLSRLPEFSNLANGNESYESLAAKIKEMLRDPIQQKQFLPHLQNLGFKA
;
A
#
# COMPACT_ATOMS: atom_id res chain seq x y z
N SER A 1 -4.64 -13.38 21.58
CA SER A 1 -5.18 -13.22 20.22
C SER A 1 -5.25 -11.74 19.90
N GLU A 2 -5.11 -11.39 18.61
CA GLU A 2 -5.56 -10.13 18.00
C GLU A 2 -4.65 -8.89 18.20
N GLN A 3 -3.56 -8.87 17.44
CA GLN A 3 -2.99 -7.63 16.93
C GLN A 3 -3.05 -7.72 15.40
N PHE A 4 -4.27 -7.72 14.85
CA PHE A 4 -4.45 -7.53 13.42
C PHE A 4 -4.09 -6.08 13.13
N THR A 5 -2.89 -5.84 12.62
CA THR A 5 -2.52 -4.52 12.11
C THR A 5 -3.54 -4.11 11.05
N LYS A 6 -3.99 -2.86 11.04
CA LYS A 6 -5.00 -2.37 10.08
C LYS A 6 -4.71 -2.78 8.62
N TYR A 7 -3.43 -2.74 8.24
CA TYR A 7 -2.92 -3.18 6.94
C TYR A 7 -3.19 -4.67 6.63
N HIS A 8 -3.15 -5.54 7.63
CA HIS A 8 -3.48 -6.96 7.46
C HIS A 8 -4.95 -7.15 7.09
N ILE A 9 -5.87 -6.40 7.71
CA ILE A 9 -7.31 -6.52 7.50
C ILE A 9 -7.68 -6.11 6.07
N GLU A 10 -7.10 -5.01 5.57
CA GLU A 10 -7.37 -4.52 4.21
C GLU A 10 -6.88 -5.47 3.11
N GLN A 11 -5.78 -6.21 3.35
CA GLN A 11 -5.23 -7.16 2.36
C GLN A 11 -5.94 -8.53 2.39
N VAL A 12 -6.52 -8.93 3.53
CA VAL A 12 -7.22 -10.23 3.69
C VAL A 12 -8.73 -10.12 3.57
N SER A 13 -9.30 -8.91 3.48
CA SER A 13 -10.75 -8.70 3.39
C SER A 13 -11.38 -9.41 2.19
N ASP A 14 -10.61 -9.57 1.11
CA ASP A 14 -11.06 -10.18 -0.13
C ASP A 14 -10.87 -11.70 -0.18
N PHE A 15 -10.25 -12.29 0.85
CA PHE A 15 -10.01 -13.73 0.87
C PHE A 15 -11.30 -14.49 1.14
N LYS A 16 -11.62 -15.43 0.25
CA LYS A 16 -12.79 -16.31 0.37
C LYS A 16 -12.50 -17.58 1.15
N SER A 17 -11.24 -17.99 1.27
CA SER A 17 -10.85 -19.20 1.99
C SER A 17 -10.24 -18.88 3.35
N LYS A 18 -10.77 -19.52 4.40
CA LYS A 18 -10.20 -19.47 5.77
C LYS A 18 -8.72 -19.89 5.77
N TYR A 19 -8.32 -20.82 4.90
CA TYR A 19 -6.96 -21.30 4.80
C TYR A 19 -6.01 -20.26 4.19
N SER A 20 -6.50 -19.40 3.29
CA SER A 20 -5.70 -18.32 2.71
C SER A 20 -5.33 -17.30 3.77
N ILE A 21 -6.27 -16.99 4.68
CA ILE A 21 -6.04 -16.09 5.81
C ILE A 21 -4.95 -16.68 6.71
N ARG A 22 -5.11 -17.95 7.12
CA ARG A 22 -4.13 -18.65 7.97
C ARG A 22 -2.75 -18.76 7.33
N LEU A 23 -2.71 -19.08 6.04
CA LEU A 23 -1.45 -19.18 5.32
C LEU A 23 -0.77 -17.81 5.23
N TYR A 24 -1.51 -16.75 4.92
CA TYR A 24 -0.95 -15.40 4.88
C TYR A 24 -0.41 -14.93 6.23
N GLU A 25 -1.14 -15.19 7.33
CA GLU A 25 -0.67 -14.93 8.70
C GLU A 25 0.64 -15.67 9.02
N LEU A 26 0.78 -16.90 8.54
CA LEU A 26 2.00 -17.68 8.70
C LEU A 26 3.15 -17.05 7.90
N LEU A 27 2.90 -16.67 6.65
CA LEU A 27 3.93 -16.21 5.72
C LEU A 27 4.43 -14.78 5.99
N ILE A 28 3.57 -13.87 6.47
CA ILE A 28 3.99 -12.48 6.68
C ILE A 28 5.16 -12.36 7.68
N LYS A 29 5.23 -13.28 8.64
CA LYS A 29 6.31 -13.37 9.62
C LYS A 29 7.69 -13.58 8.98
N TRP A 30 7.69 -14.13 7.76
CA TRP A 30 8.88 -14.46 6.98
C TRP A 30 9.11 -13.49 5.82
N LEU A 31 8.36 -12.39 5.72
CA LEU A 31 8.46 -11.45 4.59
C LEU A 31 9.89 -10.89 4.43
N ASN A 32 10.54 -10.55 5.54
CA ASN A 32 11.92 -10.02 5.53
C ASN A 32 12.98 -11.09 5.21
N VAL A 33 12.65 -12.38 5.38
CA VAL A 33 13.56 -13.51 5.16
C VAL A 33 13.40 -14.09 3.74
N ALA A 34 12.28 -13.79 3.08
CA ALA A 34 11.90 -14.28 1.75
C ALA A 34 11.66 -15.80 1.63
N LYS A 35 12.01 -16.61 2.64
CA LYS A 35 11.73 -18.04 2.67
C LYS A 35 11.35 -18.48 4.09
N THR A 36 10.45 -19.45 4.19
CA THR A 36 10.09 -20.07 5.47
C THR A 36 11.07 -21.18 5.84
N GLU A 37 10.98 -21.66 7.08
CA GLU A 37 11.43 -23.01 7.43
C GLU A 37 10.64 -24.08 6.64
N LYS A 38 11.10 -25.34 6.73
CA LYS A 38 10.37 -26.48 6.16
C LYS A 38 9.29 -26.91 7.14
N TYR A 39 8.05 -26.96 6.66
CA TYR A 39 6.92 -27.48 7.42
C TYR A 39 6.62 -28.90 6.95
N SER A 40 6.55 -29.84 7.89
CA SER A 40 5.98 -31.16 7.58
C SER A 40 4.51 -31.00 7.17
N ILE A 41 3.99 -31.90 6.34
CA ILE A 41 2.58 -31.84 5.92
C ILE A 41 1.63 -31.81 7.12
N ASN A 42 1.92 -32.59 8.17
CA ASN A 42 1.09 -32.64 9.37
C ASN A 42 1.14 -31.34 10.16
N ASP A 43 2.34 -30.77 10.36
CA ASP A 43 2.49 -29.49 11.06
C ASP A 43 1.81 -28.36 10.28
N LEU A 44 1.98 -28.32 8.96
CA LEU A 44 1.31 -27.33 8.12
C LEU A 44 -0.22 -27.43 8.21
N ARG A 45 -0.78 -28.64 8.18
CA ARG A 45 -2.23 -28.85 8.36
C ARG A 45 -2.73 -28.33 9.70
N SER A 46 -2.01 -28.61 10.77
CA SER A 46 -2.33 -28.11 12.12
C SER A 46 -2.26 -26.58 12.18
N LYS A 47 -1.22 -25.96 11.60
CA LYS A 47 -1.09 -24.49 11.55
C LYS A 47 -2.20 -23.81 10.75
N LEU A 48 -2.70 -24.47 9.71
CA LEU A 48 -3.82 -24.00 8.90
C LEU A 48 -5.19 -24.29 9.54
N GLY A 49 -5.23 -24.98 10.68
CA GLY A 49 -6.46 -25.31 11.41
C GLY A 49 -7.31 -26.36 10.71
N LEU A 50 -6.69 -27.32 10.03
CA LEU A 50 -7.40 -28.47 9.45
C LEU A 50 -7.56 -29.58 10.49
N ASP A 51 -8.74 -30.21 10.47
CA ASP A 51 -8.96 -31.44 11.22
C ASP A 51 -8.18 -32.61 10.61
N ALA A 52 -7.93 -33.65 11.41
CA ALA A 52 -7.16 -34.82 10.98
C ALA A 52 -7.75 -35.50 9.72
N THR A 53 -9.07 -35.45 9.55
CA THR A 53 -9.79 -36.10 8.45
C THR A 53 -10.05 -35.18 7.26
N GLU A 54 -9.92 -33.87 7.42
CA GLU A 54 -10.29 -32.88 6.40
C GLU A 54 -9.25 -32.86 5.27
N TYR A 55 -9.66 -33.07 4.01
CA TYR A 55 -8.73 -33.21 2.88
C TYR A 55 -7.60 -34.24 3.15
N SER A 56 -7.97 -35.43 3.63
CA SER A 56 -7.05 -36.48 4.06
C SER A 56 -6.01 -36.90 3.01
N THR A 57 -6.37 -36.90 1.73
CA THR A 57 -5.44 -37.21 0.64
C THR A 57 -4.57 -36.00 0.30
N MET A 58 -3.29 -36.24 -0.01
CA MET A 58 -2.37 -35.16 -0.41
C MET A 58 -2.86 -34.39 -1.65
N SER A 59 -3.52 -35.07 -2.59
CA SER A 59 -4.10 -34.41 -3.78
C SER A 59 -5.15 -33.38 -3.39
N ASN A 60 -6.10 -33.77 -2.53
CA ASN A 60 -7.15 -32.87 -2.04
C ASN A 60 -6.59 -31.73 -1.19
N PHE A 61 -5.60 -32.00 -0.34
CA PHE A 61 -4.93 -30.95 0.43
C PHE A 61 -4.23 -29.95 -0.50
N LYS A 62 -3.53 -30.44 -1.52
CA LYS A 62 -2.85 -29.59 -2.48
C LYS A 62 -3.82 -28.68 -3.25
N SER A 63 -4.84 -29.26 -3.88
CA SER A 63 -5.74 -28.51 -4.76
C SER A 63 -6.67 -27.56 -4.00
N ASN A 64 -7.27 -28.02 -2.91
CA ASN A 64 -8.31 -27.26 -2.20
C ASN A 64 -7.74 -26.29 -1.16
N VAL A 65 -6.53 -26.56 -0.66
CA VAL A 65 -5.93 -25.78 0.44
C VAL A 65 -4.73 -25.01 -0.07
N LEU A 66 -3.66 -25.69 -0.50
CA LEU A 66 -2.40 -25.02 -0.84
C LEU A 66 -2.51 -24.16 -2.10
N ASP A 67 -2.89 -24.77 -3.22
CA ASP A 67 -2.97 -24.10 -4.52
C ASP A 67 -3.98 -22.95 -4.47
N ARG A 68 -5.13 -23.20 -3.84
CA ARG A 68 -6.17 -22.20 -3.64
C ARG A 68 -5.65 -21.03 -2.79
N ALA A 69 -5.01 -21.31 -1.66
CA ALA A 69 -4.50 -20.27 -0.77
C ALA A 69 -3.38 -19.45 -1.42
N VAL A 70 -2.43 -20.11 -2.08
CA VAL A 70 -1.33 -19.44 -2.79
C VAL A 70 -1.88 -18.57 -3.92
N SER A 71 -2.84 -19.08 -4.71
CA SER A 71 -3.47 -18.30 -5.78
C SER A 71 -4.20 -17.07 -5.25
N GLU A 72 -4.95 -17.22 -4.17
CA GLU A 72 -5.71 -16.13 -3.55
C GLU A 72 -4.78 -15.06 -2.97
N ILE A 73 -3.73 -15.45 -2.24
CA ILE A 73 -2.71 -14.53 -1.72
C ILE A 73 -2.04 -13.78 -2.88
N ASN A 74 -1.63 -14.50 -3.93
CA ASN A 74 -0.99 -13.89 -5.09
C ASN A 74 -1.90 -12.94 -5.86
N LYS A 75 -3.21 -13.10 -5.79
CA LYS A 75 -4.17 -12.26 -6.48
C LYS A 75 -4.54 -11.01 -5.68
N HIS A 76 -4.73 -11.16 -4.37
CA HIS A 76 -5.33 -10.13 -3.53
C HIS A 76 -4.33 -9.38 -2.65
N THR A 77 -3.06 -9.77 -2.65
CA THR A 77 -2.03 -9.11 -1.83
C THR A 77 -0.83 -8.61 -2.62
N ASN A 78 -0.09 -7.72 -1.95
CA ASN A 78 1.19 -7.17 -2.42
C ASN A 78 2.38 -8.14 -2.25
N ILE A 79 2.13 -9.43 -1.97
CA ILE A 79 3.20 -10.44 -1.96
C ILE A 79 2.95 -11.48 -3.05
N THR A 80 4.04 -12.06 -3.52
CA THR A 80 4.04 -13.26 -4.37
C THR A 80 4.59 -14.41 -3.56
N VAL A 81 3.83 -15.48 -3.51
CA VAL A 81 4.11 -16.71 -2.78
C VAL A 81 4.18 -17.85 -3.78
N ASP A 82 5.16 -18.72 -3.58
CA ASP A 82 5.29 -20.00 -4.25
C ASP A 82 5.85 -21.02 -3.24
N TYR A 83 5.88 -22.30 -3.56
CA TYR A 83 6.36 -23.32 -2.63
C TYR A 83 7.09 -24.48 -3.29
N ASP A 84 8.10 -24.97 -2.57
CA ASP A 84 8.87 -26.17 -2.91
C ASP A 84 8.36 -27.36 -2.12
N GLN A 85 8.31 -28.52 -2.77
CA GLN A 85 7.89 -29.78 -2.17
C GLN A 85 9.12 -30.68 -1.99
N PHE A 86 9.31 -31.19 -0.77
CA PHE A 86 10.36 -32.15 -0.44
C PHE A 86 9.74 -33.53 -0.30
N LYS A 87 10.36 -34.51 -0.96
CA LYS A 87 9.85 -35.88 -1.02
C LYS A 87 10.83 -36.86 -0.40
N LYS A 88 10.30 -37.86 0.29
CA LYS A 88 11.01 -39.07 0.67
C LYS A 88 10.43 -40.24 -0.12
N GLY A 89 11.14 -40.63 -1.19
CA GLY A 89 10.60 -41.55 -2.19
C GLY A 89 9.42 -40.92 -2.94
N ARG A 90 8.26 -41.60 -2.93
CA ARG A 90 7.03 -41.13 -3.59
C ARG A 90 6.18 -40.18 -2.74
N VAL A 91 6.47 -40.08 -1.45
CA VAL A 91 5.67 -39.32 -0.48
C VAL A 91 6.25 -37.92 -0.29
N ILE A 92 5.39 -36.90 -0.36
CA ILE A 92 5.75 -35.53 0.00
C ILE A 92 5.75 -35.43 1.52
N THR A 93 6.90 -35.10 2.11
CA THR A 93 7.07 -35.02 3.56
C THR A 93 6.97 -33.59 4.06
N ASP A 94 7.56 -32.65 3.32
CA ASP A 94 7.71 -31.27 3.76
C ASP A 94 7.46 -30.27 2.63
N ILE A 95 7.08 -29.06 3.03
CA ILE A 95 6.86 -27.92 2.14
C ILE A 95 7.62 -26.72 2.68
N GLN A 96 8.24 -25.97 1.78
CA GLN A 96 8.86 -24.68 2.08
C GLN A 96 8.28 -23.61 1.19
N PHE A 97 7.87 -22.48 1.77
CA PHE A 97 7.34 -21.37 1.02
C PHE A 97 8.44 -20.36 0.68
N ARG A 98 8.36 -19.83 -0.53
CA ARG A 98 9.14 -18.71 -1.04
C ARG A 98 8.22 -17.52 -1.16
N ILE A 99 8.64 -16.40 -0.58
CA ILE A 99 7.88 -15.17 -0.49
C ILE A 99 8.72 -14.08 -1.15
N LYS A 100 8.09 -13.30 -2.01
CA LYS A 100 8.66 -12.09 -2.58
C LYS A 100 7.68 -10.96 -2.34
N SER A 101 8.15 -9.86 -1.77
CA SER A 101 7.37 -8.63 -1.82
C SER A 101 7.25 -8.21 -3.27
N LYS A 102 6.02 -8.00 -3.77
CA LYS A 102 5.86 -7.25 -5.00
C LYS A 102 6.27 -5.85 -4.63
N ALA A 103 7.31 -5.32 -5.29
CA ALA A 103 7.57 -3.89 -5.22
C ALA A 103 6.23 -3.22 -5.51
N ILE A 104 5.70 -2.49 -4.55
CA ILE A 104 4.45 -1.77 -4.72
C ILE A 104 4.72 -0.83 -5.90
N PRO A 105 4.13 -0.99 -7.11
CA PRO A 105 3.93 0.21 -7.90
C PRO A 105 2.99 1.02 -7.02
N ALA A 106 3.45 2.17 -6.51
CA ALA A 106 2.76 3.02 -5.54
C ALA A 106 1.30 3.28 -5.96
N GLN A 107 0.39 2.35 -5.66
CA GLN A 107 -0.99 2.32 -6.14
C GLN A 107 -1.78 1.44 -5.19
N HIS A 108 -2.09 2.02 -4.03
CA HIS A 108 -3.42 2.01 -3.41
C HIS A 108 -3.35 2.86 -2.13
N GLU A 109 -2.83 4.08 -2.27
CA GLU A 109 -3.46 5.17 -1.53
C GLU A 109 -4.51 5.76 -2.46
N LEU A 110 -5.74 5.88 -1.97
CA LEU A 110 -6.76 6.78 -2.50
C LEU A 110 -6.33 8.24 -2.28
N THR A 111 -5.14 8.61 -2.73
CA THR A 111 -4.71 9.99 -2.87
C THR A 111 -4.75 10.30 -4.36
N LYS A 112 -5.88 10.85 -4.79
CA LYS A 112 -5.87 11.84 -5.88
C LYS A 112 -5.00 13.02 -5.43
N THR A 113 -3.68 12.87 -5.43
CA THR A 113 -2.75 13.99 -5.56
C THR A 113 -1.50 13.45 -6.20
N SER A 114 -1.58 13.48 -7.53
CA SER A 114 -0.53 13.43 -8.52
C SER A 114 0.85 13.82 -8.01
N GLN A 115 1.84 13.12 -8.56
CA GLN A 115 3.11 13.66 -9.06
C GLN A 115 3.22 15.18 -8.92
N VAL A 116 4.35 15.69 -8.44
CA VAL A 116 4.66 17.13 -8.39
C VAL A 116 4.57 17.72 -9.80
N THR A 117 3.36 18.08 -10.23
CA THR A 117 3.11 18.76 -11.50
C THR A 117 3.26 20.24 -11.18
N PHE A 118 4.45 20.76 -11.46
CA PHE A 118 4.64 22.20 -11.51
C PHE A 118 3.91 22.72 -12.75
N HIS A 119 2.97 23.64 -12.55
CA HIS A 119 2.25 24.28 -13.63
C HIS A 119 2.88 25.65 -13.85
N GLN A 120 3.47 25.86 -15.02
CA GLN A 120 3.99 27.17 -15.39
C GLN A 120 2.82 28.14 -15.52
N MET A 121 2.86 29.22 -14.77
CA MET A 121 1.88 30.31 -14.82
C MET A 121 2.52 31.56 -15.41
N THR A 122 1.73 32.32 -16.16
CA THR A 122 2.15 33.65 -16.62
C THR A 122 2.29 34.63 -15.45
N ASP A 123 3.12 35.66 -15.58
CA ASP A 123 3.27 36.67 -14.52
C ASP A 123 1.94 37.34 -14.14
N ALA A 124 1.00 37.47 -15.08
CA ALA A 124 -0.35 37.98 -14.80
C ALA A 124 -1.14 37.02 -13.89
N GLN A 125 -1.08 35.71 -14.16
CA GLN A 125 -1.73 34.69 -13.33
C GLN A 125 -1.08 34.61 -11.95
N ILE A 126 0.25 34.63 -11.87
CA ILE A 126 0.98 34.64 -10.59
C ILE A 126 0.59 35.87 -9.77
N ASN A 127 0.51 37.04 -10.40
CA ASN A 127 0.08 38.26 -9.72
C ASN A 127 -1.37 38.17 -9.22
N MET A 128 -2.29 37.69 -10.05
CA MET A 128 -3.70 37.52 -9.70
C MET A 128 -3.87 36.56 -8.51
N PHE A 129 -3.32 35.34 -8.62
CA PHE A 129 -3.44 34.34 -7.57
C PHE A 129 -2.68 34.73 -6.30
N GLY A 130 -1.48 35.30 -6.41
CA GLY A 130 -0.72 35.76 -5.23
C GLY A 130 -1.46 36.82 -4.42
N ASN A 131 -2.16 37.75 -5.09
CA ASN A 131 -3.00 38.76 -4.42
C ASN A 131 -4.28 38.15 -3.81
N GLN A 132 -4.85 37.11 -4.42
CA GLN A 132 -6.03 36.43 -3.86
C GLN A 132 -5.67 35.55 -2.66
N LEU A 133 -4.56 34.81 -2.76
CA LEU A 133 -4.08 33.92 -1.71
C LEU A 133 -3.63 34.70 -0.48
N SER A 134 -3.00 35.88 -0.63
CA SER A 134 -2.59 36.67 0.55
C SER A 134 -3.75 37.13 1.42
N ARG A 135 -4.97 37.19 0.86
CA ARG A 135 -6.19 37.57 1.59
C ARG A 135 -6.89 36.42 2.29
N LEU A 136 -6.46 35.17 2.07
CA LEU A 136 -7.06 34.02 2.72
C LEU A 136 -6.48 33.85 4.14
N PRO A 137 -7.34 33.58 5.15
CA PRO A 137 -6.90 33.41 6.53
C PRO A 137 -5.95 32.23 6.70
N GLU A 138 -6.05 31.20 5.85
CA GLU A 138 -5.16 30.04 5.84
C GLU A 138 -3.69 30.41 5.63
N PHE A 139 -3.42 31.51 4.93
CA PHE A 139 -2.06 31.97 4.61
C PHE A 139 -1.59 33.14 5.50
N SER A 140 -2.37 33.54 6.52
CA SER A 140 -1.92 34.57 7.47
C SER A 140 -0.68 34.12 8.24
N ASN A 141 -0.53 32.81 8.47
CA ASN A 141 0.63 32.22 9.16
C ASN A 141 1.93 32.30 8.33
N LEU A 142 1.84 32.60 7.04
CA LEU A 142 3.02 32.81 6.18
C LEU A 142 3.58 34.23 6.27
N ALA A 143 2.82 35.17 6.84
CA ALA A 143 3.27 36.52 7.12
C ALA A 143 4.02 36.58 8.46
N ASN A 144 5.13 37.30 8.51
CA ASN A 144 5.84 37.55 9.75
C ASN A 144 5.17 38.73 10.48
N GLY A 145 4.38 38.47 11.52
CA GLY A 145 3.81 39.53 12.37
C GLY A 145 3.00 40.59 11.60
N ASN A 146 3.28 41.89 11.84
CA ASN A 146 2.59 43.05 11.26
C ASN A 146 2.86 43.29 9.75
N GLU A 147 3.22 42.26 8.99
CA GLU A 147 3.44 42.37 7.55
C GLU A 147 2.12 42.71 6.81
N SER A 148 2.21 43.62 5.84
CA SER A 148 1.04 43.99 5.03
C SER A 148 0.65 42.86 4.08
N TYR A 149 -0.63 42.84 3.68
CA TYR A 149 -1.13 41.90 2.68
C TYR A 149 -0.40 41.98 1.33
N GLU A 150 0.17 43.13 1.00
CA GLU A 150 0.98 43.33 -0.21
C GLU A 150 2.33 42.63 -0.10
N SER A 151 2.99 42.71 1.06
CA SER A 151 4.25 42.00 1.32
C SER A 151 4.04 40.48 1.33
N LEU A 152 2.95 40.00 1.94
CA LEU A 152 2.57 38.59 1.90
C LEU A 152 2.27 38.12 0.46
N ALA A 153 1.59 38.94 -0.34
CA ALA A 153 1.33 38.63 -1.75
C ALA A 153 2.63 38.49 -2.54
N ALA A 154 3.62 39.36 -2.34
CA ALA A 154 4.92 39.26 -2.99
C ALA A 154 5.63 37.94 -2.66
N LYS A 155 5.59 37.53 -1.38
CA LYS A 155 6.15 36.24 -0.94
C LYS A 155 5.46 35.07 -1.61
N ILE A 156 4.13 35.02 -1.59
CA ILE A 156 3.36 33.94 -2.22
C ILE A 156 3.65 33.85 -3.72
N LYS A 157 3.81 34.98 -4.43
CA LYS A 157 4.17 34.99 -5.86
C LYS A 157 5.51 34.30 -6.13
N GLU A 158 6.51 34.49 -5.28
CA GLU A 158 7.78 33.77 -5.36
C GLU A 158 7.59 32.28 -5.08
N MET A 159 6.78 31.93 -4.08
CA MET A 159 6.48 30.52 -3.76
C MET A 159 5.71 29.81 -4.88
N LEU A 160 4.92 30.54 -5.68
CA LEU A 160 4.20 30.03 -6.84
C LEU A 160 5.12 29.74 -8.04
N ARG A 161 6.33 30.34 -8.07
CA ARG A 161 7.38 30.09 -9.08
C ARG A 161 8.25 28.88 -8.72
N ASP A 162 8.30 28.49 -7.45
CA ASP A 162 9.05 27.34 -6.97
C ASP A 162 8.20 26.05 -7.12
N PRO A 163 8.66 25.03 -7.88
CA PRO A 163 7.98 23.74 -8.04
C PRO A 163 7.61 23.02 -6.75
N ILE A 164 8.46 23.10 -5.73
CA ILE A 164 8.29 22.43 -4.45
C ILE A 164 7.22 23.17 -3.64
N GLN A 165 7.29 24.50 -3.63
CA GLN A 165 6.37 25.31 -2.83
C GLN A 165 5.01 25.51 -3.50
N GLN A 166 4.93 25.54 -4.84
CA GLN A 166 3.67 25.65 -5.59
C GLN A 166 2.67 24.53 -5.21
N LYS A 167 3.20 23.35 -4.85
CA LYS A 167 2.39 22.19 -4.43
C LYS A 167 1.41 22.51 -3.31
N GLN A 168 1.80 23.33 -2.33
CA GLN A 168 0.93 23.66 -1.18
C GLN A 168 -0.26 24.55 -1.59
N PHE A 169 -0.12 25.29 -2.69
CA PHE A 169 -1.15 26.19 -3.19
C PHE A 169 -2.09 25.52 -4.20
N LEU A 170 -1.75 24.35 -4.76
CA LEU A 170 -2.55 23.69 -5.80
C LEU A 170 -4.03 23.50 -5.46
N PRO A 171 -4.42 23.03 -4.25
CA PRO A 171 -5.85 22.90 -3.90
C PRO A 171 -6.58 24.26 -3.91
N HIS A 172 -5.90 25.31 -3.47
CA HIS A 172 -6.44 26.66 -3.41
C HIS A 172 -6.51 27.30 -4.80
N LEU A 173 -5.50 27.07 -5.64
CA LEU A 173 -5.49 27.52 -7.03
C LEU A 173 -6.65 26.90 -7.82
N GLN A 174 -6.90 25.60 -7.65
CA GLN A 174 -8.03 24.92 -8.30
C GLN A 174 -9.38 25.49 -7.85
N ASN A 175 -9.53 25.77 -6.55
CA ASN A 175 -10.74 26.43 -6.01
C ASN A 175 -10.92 27.86 -6.55
N LEU A 176 -9.83 28.55 -6.86
CA LEU A 176 -9.82 29.87 -7.50
C LEU A 176 -9.99 29.80 -9.03
N GLY A 177 -10.22 28.61 -9.59
CA GLY A 177 -10.49 28.41 -11.02
C GLY A 177 -9.24 28.22 -11.89
N PHE A 178 -8.07 27.98 -11.30
CA PHE A 178 -6.88 27.59 -12.05
C PHE A 178 -7.11 26.22 -12.71
N LYS A 179 -7.06 26.20 -14.04
CA LYS A 179 -7.10 24.97 -14.84
C LYS A 179 -5.69 24.70 -15.34
N ALA A 180 -5.15 23.57 -14.90
CA ALA A 180 -3.88 22.99 -15.33
C ALA A 180 -3.85 22.71 -16.84
#